data_AF-S0EY30-F1
#
_entry.id   AF-S0EY30-F1
#
_cell.length_a   1.000
_cell.length_b   1.000
_cell.length_c   1.000
_cell.angle_alpha   90.00
_cell.angle_beta   90.00
_cell.angle_gamma   90.00
#
_symmetry.space_group_name_H-M   'P 1'
#
loop_
_entity.id
_entity.type
_entity.pdbx_description
1 polymer ?
#
loop_
_entity_poly.entity_id
_entity_poly.type
_entity_poly.pdbx_seq_one_letter_code
_entity_poly.pdbx_strand_id
1 'polypeptide(L)'
;MLRKIALCVGTAAFCLCTHLLALAQTTTLDQALNYNLFLFSNGSLANTDVQGLAAIGGNLTVSSMGLGDSTYDSGKNSLVVAGNVSSSSSAINHGNGVIGGNLSGSLYDNDPNGHISSGVGNSTTALGIDFNAVKKQQHVATKPAC
;
A
#
# COMPACT_ATOMS: atom_id res chain seq x y z
N MET A 1 64.18 -36.81 1.58
CA MET A 1 63.39 -36.14 2.63
C MET A 1 63.20 -34.68 2.24
N LEU A 2 61.93 -34.29 2.05
CA LEU A 2 61.49 -33.03 1.46
C LEU A 2 61.44 -31.93 2.55
N ARG A 3 62.06 -30.76 2.33
CA ARG A 3 61.82 -29.56 3.17
C ARG A 3 61.41 -28.39 2.28
N LYS A 4 60.22 -27.86 2.60
CA LYS A 4 59.40 -26.90 1.87
C LYS A 4 60.05 -25.51 1.80
N ILE A 5 60.02 -24.90 0.62
CA ILE A 5 60.29 -23.49 0.39
C ILE A 5 59.03 -22.70 0.79
N ALA A 6 59.17 -21.78 1.74
CA ALA A 6 58.10 -20.86 2.13
C ALA A 6 58.04 -19.71 1.11
N LEU A 7 56.93 -19.63 0.37
CA LEU A 7 56.64 -18.49 -0.51
C LEU A 7 55.65 -17.57 0.20
N CYS A 8 56.11 -16.40 0.61
CA CYS A 8 55.28 -15.35 1.18
C CYS A 8 54.57 -14.62 0.03
N VAL A 9 53.30 -14.93 -0.22
CA VAL A 9 52.47 -14.17 -1.16
C VAL A 9 51.50 -13.33 -0.33
N GLY A 10 51.74 -12.02 -0.32
CA GLY A 10 50.94 -11.03 0.39
C GLY A 10 49.52 -10.98 -0.17
N THR A 11 48.55 -11.17 0.72
CA THR A 11 47.13 -10.95 0.46
C THR A 11 46.86 -9.45 0.40
N ALA A 12 46.82 -8.89 -0.80
CA ALA A 12 46.17 -7.60 -1.04
C ALA A 12 44.68 -7.77 -0.73
N ALA A 13 44.19 -7.08 0.31
CA ALA A 13 42.78 -7.01 0.63
C ALA A 13 42.04 -6.23 -0.47
N PHE A 14 41.49 -6.96 -1.44
CA PHE A 14 40.45 -6.42 -2.32
C PHE A 14 39.22 -6.16 -1.45
N CYS A 15 38.98 -4.90 -1.11
CA CYS A 15 37.72 -4.44 -0.53
C CYS A 15 36.65 -4.64 -1.61
N LEU A 16 36.00 -5.81 -1.58
CA LEU A 16 34.82 -6.12 -2.37
C LEU A 16 33.72 -5.18 -1.88
N CYS A 17 33.61 -4.02 -2.51
CA CYS A 17 32.47 -3.13 -2.33
C CYS A 17 31.28 -3.83 -2.98
N THR A 18 30.65 -4.75 -2.23
CA THR A 18 29.37 -5.35 -2.57
C THR A 18 28.37 -4.20 -2.63
N HIS A 19 28.21 -3.65 -3.83
CA HIS A 19 27.10 -2.77 -4.11
C HIS A 19 25.86 -3.61 -3.85
N LEU A 20 25.18 -3.32 -2.73
CA LEU A 20 23.77 -3.66 -2.62
C LEU A 20 23.14 -3.02 -3.85
N LEU A 21 22.85 -3.85 -4.86
CA LEU A 21 21.90 -3.52 -5.89
C LEU A 21 20.57 -3.33 -5.16
N ALA A 22 20.33 -2.13 -4.67
CA ALA A 22 19.00 -1.69 -4.33
C ALA A 22 18.22 -1.77 -5.63
N LEU A 23 17.39 -2.81 -5.76
CA LEU A 23 16.32 -2.79 -6.74
C LEU A 23 15.46 -1.58 -6.40
N ALA A 24 15.64 -0.49 -7.15
CA ALA A 24 14.66 0.56 -7.21
C ALA A 24 13.43 -0.06 -7.87
N GLN A 25 12.46 -0.47 -7.05
CA GLN A 25 11.17 -0.93 -7.55
C GLN A 25 10.50 0.25 -8.25
N THR A 26 10.25 0.12 -9.55
CA THR A 26 9.37 1.00 -10.32
C THR A 26 7.93 0.77 -9.91
N THR A 27 7.57 1.35 -8.79
CA THR A 27 6.23 1.91 -8.57
C THR A 27 6.51 3.37 -8.14
N THR A 28 5.61 4.36 -8.17
CA THR A 28 5.07 4.90 -6.90
C THR A 28 4.23 6.21 -7.06
N LEU A 29 3.63 6.49 -8.22
CA LEU A 29 2.53 7.48 -8.32
C LEU A 29 1.41 7.03 -9.25
N ASP A 30 1.73 6.25 -10.29
CA ASP A 30 0.74 5.65 -11.19
C ASP A 30 -0.30 4.79 -10.45
N GLN A 31 0.08 4.18 -9.32
CA GLN A 31 -0.87 3.45 -8.49
C GLN A 31 -1.95 4.39 -7.92
N ALA A 32 -1.59 5.60 -7.48
CA ALA A 32 -2.54 6.57 -6.95
C ALA A 32 -3.50 7.09 -8.03
N LEU A 33 -3.07 7.15 -9.30
CA LEU A 33 -3.91 7.56 -10.44
C LEU A 33 -5.09 6.60 -10.71
N ASN A 34 -5.04 5.38 -10.18
CA ASN A 34 -6.14 4.43 -10.30
C ASN A 34 -7.23 4.63 -9.24
N TYR A 35 -7.04 5.53 -8.27
CA TYR A 35 -7.98 5.78 -7.18
C TYR A 35 -8.63 7.16 -7.32
N ASN A 36 -9.93 7.20 -7.07
CA ASN A 36 -10.69 8.45 -6.95
C ASN A 36 -10.32 9.19 -5.67
N LEU A 37 -9.97 8.44 -4.63
CA LEU A 37 -9.51 8.97 -3.35
C LEU A 37 -8.24 8.24 -2.93
N PHE A 38 -7.12 8.96 -2.82
CA PHE A 38 -5.87 8.40 -2.32
C PHE A 38 -5.31 9.28 -1.20
N LEU A 39 -5.28 8.78 0.03
CA LEU A 39 -4.72 9.47 1.20
C LEU A 39 -3.48 8.73 1.71
N PHE A 40 -2.39 9.45 1.92
CA PHE A 40 -1.16 8.90 2.50
C PHE A 40 -1.18 8.74 4.03
N SER A 41 -2.20 9.30 4.68
CA SER A 41 -2.31 9.42 6.13
C SER A 41 -3.66 8.88 6.60
N ASN A 42 -4.03 9.18 7.85
CA ASN A 42 -5.36 8.90 8.37
C ASN A 42 -6.43 9.67 7.57
N GLY A 43 -7.62 9.08 7.43
CA GLY A 43 -8.78 9.69 6.80
C GLY A 43 -9.99 9.72 7.73
N SER A 44 -10.80 10.77 7.61
CA SER A 44 -12.13 10.84 8.21
C SER A 44 -13.11 11.31 7.16
N LEU A 45 -14.11 10.49 6.88
CA LEU A 45 -15.10 10.73 5.83
C LEU A 45 -16.50 10.49 6.41
N ALA A 46 -17.44 11.39 6.13
CA ALA A 46 -18.79 11.30 6.67
C ALA A 46 -19.81 11.89 5.71
N ASN A 47 -20.97 11.25 5.59
CA ASN A 47 -22.11 11.74 4.81
C ASN A 47 -21.74 12.11 3.36
N THR A 48 -20.85 11.31 2.75
CA THR A 48 -20.37 11.51 1.40
C THR A 48 -20.18 10.15 0.73
N ASP A 49 -20.34 10.11 -0.59
CA ASP A 49 -20.13 8.91 -1.37
C ASP A 49 -18.84 9.02 -2.17
N VAL A 50 -18.07 7.93 -2.21
CA VAL A 50 -16.92 7.80 -3.11
C VAL A 50 -17.35 6.94 -4.29
N GLN A 51 -17.61 7.62 -5.41
CA GLN A 51 -17.90 7.01 -6.71
C GLN A 51 -16.60 6.45 -7.30
N GLY A 52 -16.19 5.25 -6.86
CA GLY A 52 -15.02 4.53 -7.37
C GLY A 52 -14.08 4.02 -6.27
N LEU A 53 -12.78 3.95 -6.58
CA LEU A 53 -11.79 3.29 -5.72
C LEU A 53 -11.19 4.27 -4.70
N ALA A 54 -11.09 3.85 -3.45
CA ALA A 54 -10.48 4.59 -2.35
C ALA A 54 -9.31 3.83 -1.71
N ALA A 55 -8.20 4.52 -1.45
CA ALA A 55 -7.01 4.00 -0.79
C ALA A 55 -6.53 4.93 0.34
N ILE A 56 -6.41 4.42 1.56
CA ILE A 56 -6.02 5.16 2.77
C ILE A 56 -4.79 4.50 3.41
N GLY A 57 -3.69 5.22 3.48
CA GLY A 57 -2.41 4.73 4.02
C GLY A 57 -2.31 4.70 5.54
N GLY A 58 -3.27 5.33 6.24
CA GLY A 58 -3.40 5.30 7.70
C GLY A 58 -4.68 4.62 8.17
N ASN A 59 -5.18 5.05 9.33
CA ASN A 59 -6.48 4.64 9.85
C ASN A 59 -7.61 5.40 9.14
N LEU A 60 -8.77 4.77 8.99
CA LEU A 60 -9.97 5.39 8.43
C LEU A 60 -11.10 5.41 9.46
N THR A 61 -11.71 6.57 9.65
CA THR A 61 -13.01 6.72 10.32
C THR A 61 -14.05 7.08 9.27
N VAL A 62 -15.08 6.27 9.13
CA VAL A 62 -16.10 6.43 8.09
C VAL A 62 -17.51 6.34 8.67
N SER A 63 -18.41 7.23 8.28
CA SER A 63 -19.80 7.21 8.78
C SER A 63 -20.81 7.58 7.71
N SER A 64 -21.89 6.80 7.58
CA SER A 64 -22.98 7.08 6.64
C SER A 64 -22.48 7.33 5.21
N MET A 65 -21.69 6.40 4.68
CA MET A 65 -21.10 6.52 3.35
C MET A 65 -21.37 5.31 2.45
N GLY A 66 -21.56 5.56 1.15
CA GLY A 66 -21.40 4.58 0.08
C GLY A 66 -20.00 4.64 -0.54
N LEU A 67 -19.34 3.49 -0.63
CA LEU A 67 -18.04 3.32 -1.31
C LEU A 67 -18.22 2.43 -2.55
N GLY A 68 -17.54 2.74 -3.64
CA GLY A 68 -17.61 1.93 -4.88
C GLY A 68 -18.94 2.07 -5.61
N ASP A 69 -19.56 3.25 -5.58
CA ASP A 69 -20.96 3.42 -6.03
C ASP A 69 -21.14 3.49 -7.57
N SER A 70 -20.05 3.57 -8.35
CA SER A 70 -20.10 3.54 -9.81
C SER A 70 -19.15 2.50 -10.42
N THR A 71 -19.69 1.64 -11.28
CA THR A 71 -19.07 0.52 -12.04
C THR A 71 -18.76 -0.77 -11.28
N TYR A 72 -19.45 -1.84 -11.72
CA TYR A 72 -19.31 -3.23 -11.29
C TYR A 72 -18.00 -3.83 -11.83
N ASP A 73 -16.96 -3.83 -11.01
CA ASP A 73 -15.78 -4.65 -11.22
C ASP A 73 -15.49 -5.41 -9.91
N SER A 74 -16.22 -6.50 -9.71
CA SER A 74 -16.16 -7.34 -8.50
C SER A 74 -14.76 -7.93 -8.23
N GLY A 75 -13.82 -7.80 -9.18
CA GLY A 75 -12.43 -8.18 -8.99
C GLY A 75 -11.55 -7.13 -8.31
N LYS A 76 -12.04 -5.89 -8.13
CA LYS A 76 -11.23 -4.77 -7.63
C LYS A 76 -11.51 -4.42 -6.19
N ASN A 77 -10.48 -3.88 -5.52
CA ASN A 77 -10.58 -3.37 -4.17
C ASN A 77 -11.09 -1.93 -4.22
N SER A 78 -12.38 -1.73 -3.98
CA SER A 78 -13.02 -0.41 -3.91
C SER A 78 -12.62 0.37 -2.67
N LEU A 79 -12.24 -0.33 -1.61
CA LEU A 79 -11.64 0.27 -0.43
C LEU A 79 -10.37 -0.49 -0.04
N VAL A 80 -9.25 0.22 0.05
CA VAL A 80 -8.01 -0.29 0.62
C VAL A 80 -7.60 0.61 1.79
N VAL A 81 -7.41 0.04 2.98
CA VAL A 81 -6.96 0.78 4.17
C VAL A 81 -5.78 0.06 4.78
N ALA A 82 -4.63 0.73 4.94
CA ALA A 82 -3.45 0.12 5.54
C ALA A 82 -3.55 -0.03 7.06
N GLY A 83 -4.27 0.88 7.72
CA GLY A 83 -4.51 0.87 9.16
C GLY A 83 -5.83 0.23 9.58
N ASN A 84 -6.32 0.65 10.75
CA ASN A 84 -7.62 0.24 11.28
C ASN A 84 -8.76 1.03 10.64
N VAL A 85 -9.95 0.42 10.57
CA VAL A 85 -11.19 1.07 10.16
C VAL A 85 -12.15 1.15 11.34
N SER A 86 -12.73 2.32 11.54
CA SER A 86 -13.89 2.52 12.40
C SER A 86 -15.06 3.00 11.55
N SER A 87 -16.10 2.19 11.43
CA SER A 87 -17.24 2.46 10.56
C SER A 87 -18.55 2.54 11.34
N SER A 88 -19.40 3.52 11.03
CA SER A 88 -20.78 3.58 11.51
C SER A 88 -21.75 3.79 10.34
N SER A 89 -22.51 2.74 10.00
CA SER A 89 -23.54 2.78 8.95
C SER A 89 -23.00 3.10 7.56
N SER A 90 -21.85 2.55 7.18
CA SER A 90 -21.29 2.71 5.83
C SER A 90 -21.38 1.39 5.06
N ALA A 91 -21.32 1.46 3.73
CA ALA A 91 -21.36 0.28 2.88
C ALA A 91 -20.37 0.38 1.72
N ILE A 92 -19.87 -0.77 1.30
CA ILE A 92 -19.21 -0.96 0.01
C ILE A 92 -20.28 -1.48 -0.95
N ASN A 93 -20.69 -0.65 -1.90
CA ASN A 93 -21.78 -0.95 -2.83
C ASN A 93 -21.32 -1.84 -3.99
N HIS A 94 -20.06 -1.71 -4.43
CA HIS A 94 -19.44 -2.60 -5.43
C HIS A 94 -17.97 -2.81 -5.12
N GLY A 95 -17.45 -4.01 -5.39
CA GLY A 95 -16.04 -4.41 -5.20
C GLY A 95 -15.70 -4.82 -3.77
N ASN A 96 -14.39 -4.94 -3.50
CA ASN A 96 -13.88 -5.50 -2.25
C ASN A 96 -13.41 -4.42 -1.26
N GLY A 97 -13.52 -4.73 0.03
CA GLY A 97 -12.91 -3.97 1.10
C GLY A 97 -11.71 -4.71 1.68
N VAL A 98 -10.51 -4.11 1.62
CA VAL A 98 -9.28 -4.72 2.14
C VAL A 98 -8.67 -3.83 3.21
N ILE A 99 -8.64 -4.33 4.44
CA ILE A 99 -8.23 -3.58 5.63
C ILE A 99 -7.04 -4.28 6.29
N GLY A 100 -5.89 -3.60 6.32
CA GLY A 100 -4.66 -4.11 6.90
C GLY A 100 -4.75 -4.30 8.41
N GLY A 101 -5.41 -3.37 9.11
CA GLY A 101 -5.69 -3.46 10.53
C GLY A 101 -7.07 -4.05 10.85
N ASN A 102 -7.61 -3.73 12.01
CA ASN A 102 -8.91 -4.22 12.44
C ASN A 102 -10.05 -3.35 11.89
N LEU A 103 -11.16 -3.99 11.54
CA LEU A 103 -12.44 -3.33 11.31
C LEU A 103 -13.24 -3.30 12.63
N SER A 104 -13.76 -2.13 12.98
CA SER A 104 -14.65 -1.92 14.12
C SER A 104 -15.94 -1.20 13.67
N GLY A 105 -17.07 -1.61 14.24
CA GLY A 105 -18.39 -1.06 13.90
C GLY A 105 -19.03 -1.71 12.66
N SER A 106 -19.91 -0.98 11.98
CA SER A 106 -20.74 -1.49 10.89
C SER A 106 -20.27 -0.95 9.53
N LEU A 107 -19.61 -1.80 8.77
CA LEU A 107 -19.32 -1.62 7.36
C LEU A 107 -19.99 -2.78 6.60
N TYR A 108 -21.00 -2.45 5.80
CA TYR A 108 -21.80 -3.44 5.09
C TYR A 108 -21.17 -3.78 3.75
N ASP A 109 -21.24 -5.06 3.39
CA ASP A 109 -20.94 -5.54 2.05
C ASP A 109 -22.25 -5.62 1.28
N ASN A 110 -22.48 -4.64 0.41
CA ASN A 110 -23.70 -4.57 -0.40
C ASN A 110 -23.50 -5.16 -1.80
N ASP A 111 -22.28 -5.61 -2.14
CA ASP A 111 -21.99 -6.30 -3.39
C ASP A 111 -22.17 -7.82 -3.19
N PRO A 112 -23.06 -8.50 -3.93
CA PRO A 112 -23.22 -9.95 -3.84
C PRO A 112 -21.96 -10.74 -4.20
N ASN A 113 -20.98 -10.12 -4.87
CA ASN A 113 -19.68 -10.72 -5.20
C ASN A 113 -18.52 -10.02 -4.50
N GLY A 114 -18.80 -9.03 -3.65
CA GLY A 114 -17.82 -8.36 -2.82
C GLY A 114 -17.41 -9.22 -1.64
N HIS A 115 -16.27 -8.85 -1.05
CA HIS A 115 -15.89 -9.32 0.26
C HIS A 115 -15.14 -8.24 1.03
N ILE A 116 -15.44 -8.15 2.32
CA ILE A 116 -14.67 -7.32 3.26
C ILE A 116 -13.69 -8.22 4.03
N SER A 117 -12.41 -8.01 3.81
CA SER A 117 -11.31 -8.63 4.56
C SER A 117 -10.70 -7.61 5.52
N SER A 118 -10.50 -8.02 6.78
CA SER A 118 -9.79 -7.21 7.78
C SER A 118 -8.72 -8.02 8.49
N GLY A 119 -7.72 -7.32 9.04
CA GLY A 119 -6.56 -7.92 9.69
C GLY A 119 -5.58 -8.56 8.73
N VAL A 120 -5.59 -8.18 7.44
CA VAL A 120 -4.73 -8.80 6.41
C VAL A 120 -3.27 -8.38 6.49
N GLY A 121 -2.95 -7.38 7.33
CA GLY A 121 -1.61 -6.83 7.50
C GLY A 121 -1.27 -5.71 6.50
N ASN A 122 -0.32 -4.87 6.87
CA ASN A 122 0.15 -3.74 6.06
C ASN A 122 1.34 -4.15 5.19
N SER A 123 1.06 -4.92 4.13
CA SER A 123 2.05 -5.35 3.14
C SER A 123 1.48 -5.19 1.73
N THR A 124 2.34 -4.90 0.74
CA THR A 124 1.98 -4.77 -0.67
C THR A 124 1.29 -6.03 -1.21
N THR A 125 1.69 -7.21 -0.73
CA THR A 125 1.05 -8.48 -1.13
C THR A 125 -0.38 -8.60 -0.61
N ALA A 126 -0.67 -8.01 0.55
CA ALA A 126 -1.99 -8.08 1.18
C ALA A 126 -2.92 -6.96 0.67
N LEU A 127 -2.40 -5.74 0.51
CA LEU A 127 -3.18 -4.56 0.17
C LEU A 127 -3.19 -4.25 -1.33
N GLY A 128 -2.28 -4.84 -2.11
CA GLY A 128 -2.05 -4.48 -3.51
C GLY A 128 -1.39 -3.09 -3.71
N ILE A 129 -1.07 -2.38 -2.63
CA ILE A 129 -0.49 -1.02 -2.63
C ILE A 129 0.63 -0.94 -1.58
N ASP A 130 1.73 -0.26 -1.94
CA ASP A 130 2.79 0.14 -1.00
C ASP A 130 2.70 1.64 -0.69
N PHE A 131 1.95 2.02 0.35
CA PHE A 131 1.78 3.42 0.74
C PHE A 131 3.10 4.12 1.13
N ASN A 132 4.09 3.39 1.62
CA ASN A 132 5.39 3.96 2.00
C ASN A 132 6.21 4.32 0.77
N ALA A 133 6.17 3.44 -0.24
CA ALA A 133 6.83 3.69 -1.50
C ALA A 133 6.15 4.88 -2.21
N VAL A 134 4.81 4.92 -2.30
CA VAL A 134 4.06 6.03 -2.93
C VAL A 134 4.38 7.38 -2.25
N LYS A 135 4.48 7.40 -0.93
CA LYS A 135 4.79 8.62 -0.16
C LYS A 135 6.20 9.16 -0.43
N LYS A 136 7.21 8.28 -0.60
CA LYS A 136 8.60 8.70 -0.84
C LYS A 136 8.76 9.41 -2.19
N GLN A 137 7.98 9.05 -3.20
CA GLN A 137 8.04 9.73 -4.51
C GLN A 137 7.50 11.16 -4.48
N GLN A 138 6.51 11.48 -3.64
CA GLN A 138 6.05 12.86 -3.49
C GLN A 138 7.17 13.79 -2.99
N HIS A 139 8.14 13.26 -2.23
CA HIS A 139 9.25 14.04 -1.70
C HIS A 139 10.40 14.27 -2.71
N VAL A 140 10.47 13.48 -3.78
CA VAL A 140 11.56 13.57 -4.77
C VAL A 140 11.28 14.61 -5.87
N ALA A 141 10.09 15.22 -5.89
CA ALA A 141 9.74 16.32 -6.81
C ALA A 141 10.39 17.67 -6.45
N THR A 142 11.57 17.69 -5.81
CA THR A 142 12.36 18.91 -5.63
C THR A 142 13.11 19.23 -6.93
N LYS A 143 12.56 20.23 -7.63
CA LYS A 143 13.14 21.12 -8.67
C LYS A 143 14.54 20.73 -9.17
N PRO A 144 14.75 20.46 -10.48
CA PRO A 144 16.09 20.35 -11.02
C PRO A 144 16.83 21.67 -10.78
N ALA A 145 17.96 21.61 -10.08
CA ALA A 145 18.88 22.73 -9.98
C ALA A 145 19.42 23.01 -11.40
N CYS A 146 19.04 24.16 -11.95
CA CYS A 146 19.81 24.83 -13.00
C CYS A 146 21.09 25.39 -12.38
#